data_AF-A0A956C2E0-F1
#
_entry.id   AF-A0A956C2E0-F1
#
_cell.length_a   1.000
_cell.length_b   1.000
_cell.length_c   1.000
_cell.angle_alpha   90.00
_cell.angle_beta   90.00
_cell.angle_gamma   90.00
#
_symmetry.space_group_name_H-M   'P 1'
#
loop_
_entity.id
_entity.type
_entity.pdbx_description
1 polymer ?
#
loop_
_entity_poly.entity_id
_entity_poly.type
_entity_poly.pdbx_seq_one_letter_code
_entity_poly.pdbx_strand_id
1 'polypeptide(L)'
;VGASAPHRHLYLGAMATHNGASGDKFISYPSAGTTVAPEDDPLRAFGRLFPGATAGGGGGGTPVSSADPATVSILDAAMGDLADLRARLGDAERAKLELHVEALRDVERRVKGIGAEPLPSCNQTLGALARVDGARLFDPAHFPEVLRAQMDVAVQAMACGLNKVAVIQASQHTSELIMSRFAGTPMYKPNFDMRSHQASHYGDPNDPKFADYAL
;
A
#
# COMPACT_ATOMS: atom_id res chain seq x y z
N VAL A 1 12.52 6.08 -13.02
CA VAL A 1 11.26 6.88 -12.99
C VAL A 1 10.92 7.14 -11.53
N GLY A 2 10.49 8.35 -11.14
CA GLY A 2 10.00 8.64 -9.78
C GLY A 2 11.05 9.01 -8.72
N ALA A 3 12.35 9.03 -9.06
CA ALA A 3 13.43 9.27 -8.09
C ALA A 3 13.34 10.62 -7.36
N SER A 4 12.77 11.63 -8.01
CA SER A 4 12.54 12.99 -7.48
C SER A 4 11.13 13.21 -6.93
N ALA A 5 10.24 12.20 -6.98
CA ALA A 5 8.91 12.34 -6.44
C ALA A 5 8.95 12.27 -4.90
N PRO A 6 8.06 12.99 -4.18
CA PRO A 6 7.95 12.92 -2.73
C PRO A 6 7.82 11.48 -2.20
N HIS A 7 7.11 10.63 -2.95
CA HIS A 7 7.05 9.19 -2.76
C HIS A 7 7.58 8.49 -4.01
N ARG A 8 8.81 7.98 -3.93
CA ARG A 8 9.48 7.27 -5.04
C ARG A 8 8.65 6.11 -5.59
N HIS A 9 8.17 5.26 -4.68
CA HIS A 9 7.32 4.11 -4.96
C HIS A 9 6.20 4.04 -3.93
N LEU A 10 4.99 3.74 -4.39
CA LEU A 10 3.89 3.37 -3.52
C LEU A 10 3.66 1.85 -3.60
N TYR A 11 3.74 1.18 -2.45
CA TYR A 11 3.43 -0.24 -2.31
C TYR A 11 2.10 -0.35 -1.58
N LEU A 12 1.05 -0.66 -2.33
CA LEU A 12 -0.33 -0.78 -1.85
C LEU A 12 -0.80 -2.21 -2.00
N GLY A 13 -1.81 -2.60 -1.23
CA GLY A 13 -2.32 -3.96 -1.23
C GLY A 13 -3.80 -4.03 -0.94
N ALA A 14 -4.40 -5.16 -1.29
CA ALA A 14 -5.66 -5.59 -0.72
C ALA A 14 -5.48 -7.04 -0.25
N MET A 15 -5.68 -7.30 1.04
CA MET A 15 -5.50 -8.64 1.65
C MET A 15 -4.13 -9.28 1.32
N ALA A 16 -3.09 -8.48 1.12
CA ALA A 16 -1.77 -8.97 0.75
C ALA A 16 -0.94 -9.40 1.98
N THR A 17 -1.21 -8.79 3.14
CA THR A 17 -0.59 -9.09 4.45
C THR A 17 -1.44 -10.03 5.32
N HIS A 18 -2.54 -10.55 4.77
CA HIS A 18 -3.47 -11.44 5.49
C HIS A 18 -2.76 -12.67 6.05
N ASN A 19 -3.22 -13.14 7.23
CA ASN A 19 -2.64 -14.27 7.95
C ASN A 19 -1.12 -14.13 8.26
N GLY A 20 -0.63 -12.90 8.42
CA GLY A 20 0.78 -12.65 8.71
C GLY A 20 1.70 -12.95 7.53
N ALA A 21 1.20 -12.83 6.29
CA ALA A 21 2.00 -12.98 5.09
C ALA A 21 3.25 -12.10 5.15
N SER A 22 4.39 -12.67 4.76
CA SER A 22 5.70 -12.01 4.81
C SER A 22 6.63 -12.58 3.74
N GLY A 23 7.79 -11.95 3.54
CA GLY A 23 8.84 -12.46 2.68
C GLY A 23 8.36 -12.74 1.25
N ASP A 24 8.48 -13.99 0.83
CA ASP A 24 8.14 -14.50 -0.52
C ASP A 24 6.66 -14.32 -0.92
N LYS A 25 5.80 -13.94 0.02
CA LYS A 25 4.40 -13.56 -0.27
C LYS A 25 4.28 -12.19 -0.93
N PHE A 26 5.31 -11.35 -0.88
CA PHE A 26 5.30 -10.02 -1.47
C PHE A 26 6.03 -9.97 -2.81
N ILE A 27 5.49 -9.18 -3.75
CA ILE A 27 6.03 -9.07 -5.10
C ILE A 27 6.99 -7.88 -5.29
N SER A 28 7.13 -7.04 -4.27
CA SER A 28 7.92 -5.81 -4.34
C SER A 28 9.27 -5.99 -3.67
N TYR A 29 10.34 -5.82 -4.45
CA TYR A 29 11.72 -5.98 -4.02
C TYR A 29 12.49 -4.67 -4.23
N PRO A 30 12.54 -3.76 -3.24
CA PRO A 30 13.34 -2.54 -3.34
C PRO A 30 14.85 -2.80 -3.49
N SER A 31 15.31 -3.99 -3.11
CA SER A 31 16.67 -4.48 -3.36
C SER A 31 16.69 -6.00 -3.45
N ALA A 32 17.80 -6.55 -3.97
CA ALA A 32 17.95 -8.00 -4.13
C ALA A 32 17.76 -8.73 -2.79
N GLY A 33 16.82 -9.68 -2.77
CA GLY A 33 16.53 -10.51 -1.59
C GLY A 33 15.79 -9.80 -0.45
N THR A 34 15.41 -8.52 -0.59
CA THR A 34 14.63 -7.81 0.42
C THR A 34 13.26 -7.45 -0.13
N THR A 35 12.20 -7.91 0.53
CA THR A 35 10.82 -7.60 0.18
C THR A 35 10.26 -6.48 1.05
N VAL A 36 9.31 -5.73 0.51
CA VAL A 36 8.52 -4.74 1.26
C VAL A 36 7.06 -5.16 1.33
N ALA A 37 6.48 -5.10 2.52
CA ALA A 37 5.06 -5.34 2.72
C ALA A 37 4.25 -4.18 2.11
N PRO A 38 3.20 -4.47 1.33
CA PRO A 38 2.27 -3.45 0.87
C PRO A 38 1.41 -2.90 2.02
N GLU A 39 0.93 -1.67 1.85
CA GLU A 39 -0.10 -1.08 2.70
C GLU A 39 -1.49 -1.59 2.30
N ASP A 40 -2.11 -2.44 3.10
CA ASP A 40 -3.46 -2.98 2.82
C ASP A 40 -4.61 -2.02 3.19
N ASP A 41 -4.37 -1.04 4.06
CA ASP A 41 -5.39 -0.07 4.49
C ASP A 41 -5.36 1.19 3.61
N PRO A 42 -6.36 1.41 2.73
CA PRO A 42 -6.39 2.59 1.87
C PRO A 42 -6.66 3.88 2.66
N LEU A 43 -7.29 3.82 3.84
CA LEU A 43 -7.47 4.99 4.71
C LEU A 43 -6.11 5.44 5.27
N ARG A 44 -5.29 4.48 5.72
CA ARG A 44 -3.91 4.75 6.18
C ARG A 44 -3.01 5.22 5.04
N ALA A 45 -3.13 4.61 3.86
CA ALA A 45 -2.41 5.05 2.67
C ALA A 45 -2.75 6.51 2.32
N PHE A 46 -4.04 6.85 2.31
CA PHE A 46 -4.52 8.20 2.02
C PHE A 46 -4.03 9.22 3.07
N GLY A 47 -4.20 8.93 4.36
CA GLY A 47 -3.77 9.83 5.44
C GLY A 47 -2.27 10.12 5.41
N ARG A 48 -1.45 9.15 4.97
CA ARG A 48 0.00 9.35 4.78
C ARG A 48 0.34 10.22 3.56
N LEU A 49 -0.45 10.13 2.49
CA LEU A 49 -0.20 10.83 1.23
C LEU A 49 -0.76 12.25 1.24
N PHE A 50 -1.87 12.46 1.95
CA PHE A 50 -2.62 13.71 1.98
C PHE A 50 -2.85 14.17 3.42
N PRO A 51 -1.77 14.53 4.16
CA PRO A 51 -1.90 15.01 5.53
C PRO A 51 -2.78 16.27 5.56
N GLY A 52 -3.85 16.23 6.36
CA GLY A 52 -4.84 17.32 6.46
C GLY A 52 -6.01 17.24 5.48
N ALA A 53 -6.02 16.29 4.54
CA ALA A 53 -7.20 16.00 3.72
C ALA A 53 -8.18 15.10 4.46
N THR A 54 -9.48 15.40 4.36
CA THR A 54 -10.55 14.55 4.91
C THR A 54 -10.92 13.45 3.91
N ALA A 55 -10.82 12.20 4.34
CA ALA A 55 -11.36 11.08 3.58
C ALA A 55 -12.89 11.17 3.59
N GLY A 56 -13.52 11.46 2.44
CA GLY A 56 -14.98 11.35 2.29
C GLY A 56 -15.83 12.56 2.67
N GLY A 57 -15.39 13.79 2.38
CA GLY A 57 -16.28 14.97 2.33
C GLY A 57 -16.01 16.05 3.39
N GLY A 58 -16.13 17.31 2.96
CA GLY A 58 -16.00 18.51 3.79
C GLY A 58 -14.70 19.28 3.52
N GLY A 59 -14.76 20.18 2.53
CA GLY A 59 -13.67 21.09 2.20
C GLY A 59 -13.32 22.00 3.37
N GLY A 60 -12.08 21.89 3.83
CA GLY A 60 -11.49 22.72 4.86
C GLY A 60 -10.02 22.38 4.93
N GLY A 61 -9.25 22.84 3.95
CA GLY A 61 -7.81 22.63 3.91
C GLY A 61 -7.17 23.34 5.11
N THR A 62 -6.81 22.58 6.14
CA THR A 62 -5.83 23.03 7.12
C THR A 62 -4.48 23.12 6.41
N PRO A 63 -3.68 24.18 6.65
CA PRO A 63 -2.33 24.23 6.09
C PRO A 63 -1.55 23.01 6.58
N VAL A 64 -0.77 22.41 5.68
CA VAL A 64 0.24 21.42 6.02
C VAL A 64 1.08 22.02 7.15
N SER A 65 0.96 21.42 8.34
CA SER A 65 1.74 21.87 9.49
C SER A 65 3.22 21.80 9.10
N SER A 66 3.92 22.91 9.27
CA SER A 66 5.38 22.92 9.25
C SER A 66 5.90 21.77 10.10
N ALA A 67 6.95 21.09 9.61
CA ALA A 67 7.62 20.01 10.33
C ALA A 67 7.77 20.37 11.80
N ASP A 68 7.25 19.53 12.70
CA ASP A 68 7.47 19.72 14.12
C ASP A 68 8.99 19.65 14.38
N PRO A 69 9.61 20.70 14.95
CA PRO A 69 11.04 20.74 15.19
C PRO A 69 11.51 19.58 16.09
N ALA A 70 10.64 19.05 16.97
CA ALA A 70 10.96 17.85 17.74
C ALA A 70 11.07 16.60 16.85
N THR A 71 10.13 16.44 15.89
CA THR A 71 10.18 15.35 14.90
C THR A 71 11.44 15.43 14.03
N VAL A 72 11.84 16.63 13.61
CA VAL A 72 13.09 16.83 12.85
C VAL A 72 14.32 16.44 13.68
N SER A 73 14.38 16.90 14.93
CA SER A 73 15.49 16.59 15.85
C SER A 73 15.63 15.09 16.12
N ILE A 74 14.52 14.38 16.32
CA ILE A 74 14.52 12.92 16.52
C ILE A 74 15.05 12.19 15.28
N LEU A 75 14.66 12.63 14.08
CA LEU A 75 15.16 12.05 12.82
C LEU A 75 16.67 12.28 12.65
N ASP A 76 17.15 13.48 12.96
CA ASP A 76 18.57 13.83 12.87
C ASP A 76 19.41 12.98 13.86
N ALA A 77 18.92 12.79 15.09
CA ALA A 77 19.56 11.92 16.08
C ALA A 77 19.59 10.45 15.62
N ALA A 78 18.46 9.92 15.14
CA ALA A 78 18.40 8.54 14.64
C ALA A 78 19.32 8.32 13.42
N MET A 79 19.47 9.32 12.55
CA MET A 79 20.40 9.28 11.43
C MET A 79 21.87 9.25 11.90
N GLY A 80 22.21 9.97 12.97
CA GLY A 80 23.52 9.90 13.62
C GLY A 80 23.82 8.51 14.18
N ASP A 81 22.89 7.93 14.95
CA ASP A 81 23.04 6.60 15.53
C ASP A 81 23.21 5.51 14.46
N LEU A 82 22.47 5.62 13.34
CA LEU A 82 22.62 4.70 12.21
C LEU A 82 23.97 4.83 11.51
N ALA A 83 24.53 6.04 11.42
CA ALA A 83 25.86 6.25 10.86
C ALA A 83 26.95 5.60 11.72
N ASP A 84 26.83 5.74 13.05
CA ASP A 84 27.73 5.11 14.02
C ASP A 84 27.63 3.59 13.97
N LEU A 85 26.41 3.05 13.86
CA LEU A 85 26.18 1.61 13.71
C LEU A 85 26.78 1.10 12.39
N ARG A 86 26.60 1.83 11.29
CA ARG A 86 27.14 1.47 9.97
C ARG A 86 28.67 1.33 10.00
N ALA A 87 29.36 2.19 10.74
CA ALA A 87 30.81 2.14 10.88
C ALA A 87 31.32 0.89 11.61
N ARG A 88 30.46 0.19 12.37
CA ARG A 88 30.79 -0.97 13.20
C ARG A 88 30.37 -2.32 12.59
N LEU A 89 29.63 -2.33 11.48
CA LEU A 89 29.08 -3.54 10.86
C LEU A 89 29.98 -4.12 9.76
N GLY A 90 29.95 -5.45 9.59
CA GLY A 90 30.50 -6.16 8.44
C GLY A 90 29.70 -5.89 7.16
N ASP A 91 30.24 -6.28 6.00
CA ASP A 91 29.68 -5.89 4.69
C ASP A 91 28.25 -6.41 4.45
N ALA A 92 27.91 -7.60 4.96
CA ALA A 92 26.58 -8.19 4.79
C ALA A 92 25.49 -7.46 5.61
N GLU A 93 25.79 -7.12 6.87
CA GLU A 93 24.87 -6.35 7.72
C GLU A 93 24.77 -4.89 7.26
N ARG A 94 25.87 -4.33 6.74
CA ARG A 94 25.90 -2.98 6.18
C ARG A 94 24.93 -2.81 5.01
N ALA A 95 24.86 -3.78 4.10
CA ALA A 95 23.93 -3.76 2.98
C ALA A 95 22.46 -3.72 3.43
N LYS A 96 22.10 -4.45 4.50
CA LYS A 96 20.75 -4.41 5.08
C LYS A 96 20.47 -3.05 5.74
N LEU A 97 21.45 -2.52 6.47
CA LEU A 97 21.33 -1.22 7.13
C LEU A 97 21.18 -0.06 6.13
N GLU A 98 21.89 -0.12 5.00
CA GLU A 98 21.81 0.91 3.95
C GLU A 98 20.40 1.08 3.39
N LEU A 99 19.62 0.00 3.28
CA LEU A 99 18.20 0.08 2.89
C LEU A 99 17.35 0.86 3.88
N HIS A 100 17.64 0.69 5.18
CA HIS A 100 16.91 1.38 6.25
C HIS A 100 17.32 2.86 6.30
N VAL A 101 18.60 3.15 6.12
CA VAL A 101 19.12 4.53 6.05
C VAL A 101 18.52 5.28 4.86
N GLU A 102 18.43 4.65 3.68
CA GLU A 102 17.77 5.27 2.53
C GLU A 102 16.28 5.52 2.79
N ALA A 103 15.57 4.55 3.40
CA ALA A 103 14.17 4.73 3.78
C ALA A 103 13.98 5.88 4.80
N LEU A 104 14.88 6.04 5.77
CA LEU A 104 14.84 7.15 6.72
C LEU A 104 15.15 8.50 6.05
N ARG A 105 16.11 8.56 5.13
CA ARG A 105 16.37 9.76 4.32
C ARG A 105 15.15 10.17 3.50
N ASP A 106 14.40 9.21 2.98
CA ASP A 106 13.14 9.47 2.26
C ASP A 106 12.07 10.06 3.19
N VAL A 107 12.02 9.64 4.46
CA VAL A 107 11.16 10.27 5.50
C VAL A 107 11.65 11.67 5.82
N GLU A 108 12.94 11.84 6.08
CA GLU A 108 13.56 13.12 6.45
C GLU A 108 13.32 14.19 5.38
N ARG A 109 13.50 13.86 4.09
CA ARG A 109 13.23 14.79 2.99
C ARG A 109 11.78 15.23 2.93
N ARG A 110 10.83 14.32 3.17
CA ARG A 110 9.39 14.62 3.22
C ARG A 110 9.05 15.52 4.40
N VAL A 111 9.60 15.22 5.58
CA VAL A 111 9.38 16.03 6.79
C VAL A 111 9.96 17.42 6.62
N LYS A 112 11.20 17.55 6.14
CA LYS A 112 11.86 18.86 5.93
C LYS A 112 11.32 19.64 4.71
N GLY A 113 10.37 19.08 3.94
CA GLY A 113 9.82 19.71 2.74
C GLY A 113 10.85 19.92 1.62
N ILE A 114 11.98 19.20 1.65
CA ILE A 114 13.08 19.39 0.70
C ILE A 114 12.67 18.77 -0.65
N GLY A 115 12.53 19.62 -1.68
CA GLY A 115 12.11 19.21 -3.02
C GLY A 115 10.60 19.14 -3.23
N ALA A 116 9.80 19.70 -2.31
CA ALA A 116 8.36 19.86 -2.49
C ALA A 116 8.06 21.08 -3.38
N GLU A 117 7.79 20.84 -4.66
CA GLU A 117 7.08 21.83 -5.48
C GLU A 117 5.67 22.03 -4.90
N PRO A 118 5.10 23.25 -4.91
CA PRO A 118 3.74 23.48 -4.44
C PRO A 118 2.78 22.59 -5.22
N LEU A 119 2.18 21.64 -4.52
CA LEU A 119 1.21 20.72 -5.10
C LEU A 119 0.01 21.54 -5.61
N PRO A 120 -0.42 21.38 -6.87
CA PRO A 120 -1.72 21.90 -7.28
C PRO A 120 -2.76 21.33 -6.32
N SER A 121 -3.72 22.15 -5.88
CA SER A 121 -4.64 21.85 -4.78
C SER A 121 -5.22 20.43 -4.84
N CYS A 122 -4.59 19.51 -4.14
CA CYS A 122 -4.96 18.09 -4.13
C CYS A 122 -6.00 17.81 -3.07
N ASN A 123 -7.12 18.51 -3.20
CA ASN A 123 -8.22 18.51 -2.25
C ASN A 123 -9.40 17.63 -2.72
N GLN A 124 -9.12 16.64 -3.57
CA GLN A 124 -10.16 15.75 -4.08
C GLN A 124 -10.56 14.73 -3.03
N THR A 125 -11.85 14.61 -2.79
CA THR A 125 -12.43 13.61 -1.91
C THR A 125 -12.55 12.28 -2.65
N LEU A 126 -11.96 11.22 -2.08
CA LEU A 126 -12.09 9.88 -2.64
C LEU A 126 -13.34 9.20 -2.10
N GLY A 127 -14.44 9.25 -2.86
CA GLY A 127 -15.71 8.62 -2.47
C GLY A 127 -15.61 7.11 -2.25
N ALA A 128 -14.60 6.42 -2.81
CA ALA A 128 -14.35 5.02 -2.53
C ALA A 128 -13.90 4.75 -1.09
N LEU A 129 -13.18 5.69 -0.45
CA LEU A 129 -12.76 5.56 0.94
C LEU A 129 -13.95 5.53 1.92
N ALA A 130 -15.06 6.20 1.58
CA ALA A 130 -16.27 6.19 2.40
C ALA A 130 -16.94 4.81 2.50
N ARG A 131 -16.60 3.87 1.60
CA ARG A 131 -17.09 2.48 1.64
C ARG A 131 -16.12 1.52 2.34
N VAL A 132 -14.93 1.99 2.72
CA VAL A 132 -13.94 1.15 3.37
C VAL A 132 -14.17 1.13 4.87
N ASP A 133 -14.27 -0.07 5.43
CA ASP A 133 -14.20 -0.32 6.86
C ASP A 133 -12.83 -0.90 7.22
N GLY A 134 -12.03 -0.14 7.98
CA GLY A 134 -10.69 -0.55 8.42
C GLY A 134 -10.68 -1.81 9.29
N ALA A 135 -11.80 -2.16 9.94
CA ALA A 135 -11.91 -3.40 10.70
C ALA A 135 -12.15 -4.64 9.82
N ARG A 136 -12.54 -4.44 8.56
CA ARG A 136 -12.96 -5.51 7.62
C ARG A 136 -12.07 -5.61 6.39
N LEU A 137 -10.86 -5.03 6.44
CA LEU A 137 -9.89 -5.07 5.33
C LEU A 137 -9.55 -6.50 4.86
N PHE A 138 -9.65 -7.46 5.77
CA PHE A 138 -9.36 -8.88 5.52
C PHE A 138 -10.61 -9.75 5.36
N ASP A 139 -11.80 -9.16 5.29
CA ASP A 139 -13.04 -9.86 4.92
C ASP A 139 -13.11 -9.98 3.38
N PRO A 140 -13.15 -11.21 2.81
CA PRO A 140 -13.24 -11.40 1.36
C PRO A 140 -14.39 -10.65 0.69
N ALA A 141 -15.51 -10.43 1.39
CA ALA A 141 -16.64 -9.69 0.83
C ALA A 141 -16.31 -8.22 0.51
N HIS A 142 -15.36 -7.62 1.24
CA HIS A 142 -14.95 -6.21 1.10
C HIS A 142 -13.71 -6.04 0.22
N PHE A 143 -13.08 -7.14 -0.20
CA PHE A 143 -11.88 -7.11 -1.04
C PHE A 143 -12.02 -6.23 -2.30
N PRO A 144 -13.12 -6.30 -3.08
CA PRO A 144 -13.28 -5.44 -4.26
C PRO A 144 -13.34 -3.95 -3.93
N GLU A 145 -13.94 -3.58 -2.81
CA GLU A 145 -14.07 -2.19 -2.37
C GLU A 145 -12.74 -1.63 -1.89
N VAL A 146 -12.00 -2.42 -1.09
CA VAL A 146 -10.64 -2.10 -0.66
C VAL A 146 -9.70 -1.94 -1.85
N LEU A 147 -9.72 -2.89 -2.79
CA LEU A 147 -8.88 -2.85 -3.98
C LEU A 147 -9.19 -1.62 -4.85
N ARG A 148 -10.47 -1.28 -5.04
CA ARG A 148 -10.88 -0.06 -5.76
C ARG A 148 -10.38 1.20 -5.04
N ALA A 149 -10.53 1.26 -3.72
CA ALA A 149 -10.04 2.40 -2.94
C ALA A 149 -8.52 2.58 -3.05
N GLN A 150 -7.74 1.49 -3.05
CA GLN A 150 -6.28 1.55 -3.28
C GLN A 150 -5.91 2.08 -4.66
N MET A 151 -6.65 1.67 -5.70
CA MET A 151 -6.47 2.19 -7.06
C MET A 151 -6.74 3.69 -7.10
N ASP A 152 -7.84 4.15 -6.48
CA ASP A 152 -8.18 5.58 -6.43
C ASP A 152 -7.12 6.39 -5.68
N VAL A 153 -6.59 5.89 -4.56
CA VAL A 153 -5.48 6.51 -3.83
C VAL A 153 -4.22 6.60 -4.70
N ALA A 154 -3.87 5.53 -5.41
CA ALA A 154 -2.71 5.52 -6.30
C ALA A 154 -2.84 6.54 -7.44
N VAL A 155 -4.02 6.58 -8.09
CA VAL A 155 -4.31 7.52 -9.18
C VAL A 155 -4.29 8.96 -8.69
N GLN A 156 -4.91 9.24 -7.54
CA GLN A 156 -4.91 10.57 -6.95
C GLN A 156 -3.49 11.02 -6.60
N ALA A 157 -2.67 10.15 -6.01
CA ALA A 157 -1.27 10.47 -5.70
C ALA A 157 -0.46 10.79 -6.97
N MET A 158 -0.71 10.06 -8.07
CA MET A 158 -0.05 10.33 -9.35
C MET A 158 -0.53 11.63 -9.99
N ALA A 159 -1.83 11.91 -9.95
CA ALA A 159 -2.42 13.16 -10.43
C ALA A 159 -1.89 14.37 -9.66
N CYS A 160 -1.63 14.19 -8.37
CA CYS A 160 -1.01 15.18 -7.50
C CYS A 160 0.50 15.31 -7.67
N GLY A 161 1.13 14.44 -8.44
CA GLY A 161 2.59 14.41 -8.57
C GLY A 161 3.33 13.90 -7.34
N LEU A 162 2.63 13.32 -6.36
CA LEU A 162 3.23 12.74 -5.14
C LEU A 162 4.06 11.50 -5.46
N ASN A 163 3.68 10.73 -6.48
CA ASN A 163 4.42 9.60 -6.99
C ASN A 163 4.32 9.51 -8.52
N LYS A 164 5.21 8.70 -9.12
CA LYS A 164 5.17 8.36 -10.56
C LYS A 164 4.99 6.87 -10.81
N VAL A 165 5.14 6.05 -9.78
CA VAL A 165 5.05 4.59 -9.83
C VAL A 165 4.29 4.12 -8.60
N ALA A 166 3.30 3.25 -8.81
CA ALA A 166 2.58 2.54 -7.77
C ALA A 166 2.50 1.05 -8.13
N VAL A 167 2.64 0.20 -7.13
CA VAL A 167 2.40 -1.24 -7.20
C VAL A 167 1.21 -1.54 -6.30
N ILE A 168 0.23 -2.25 -6.83
CA ILE A 168 -0.92 -2.74 -6.07
C ILE A 168 -0.85 -4.27 -6.08
N GLN A 169 -0.63 -4.86 -4.92
CA GLN A 169 -0.66 -6.31 -4.76
C GLN A 169 -2.07 -6.77 -4.35
N ALA A 170 -2.75 -7.46 -5.26
CA ALA A 170 -4.06 -8.05 -5.02
C ALA A 170 -3.90 -9.44 -4.39
N SER A 171 -3.82 -9.48 -3.07
CA SER A 171 -3.59 -10.69 -2.28
C SER A 171 -2.25 -11.40 -2.57
N GLN A 172 -2.14 -12.71 -2.34
CA GLN A 172 -0.88 -13.47 -2.46
C GLN A 172 -1.08 -14.89 -3.05
N HIS A 173 0.01 -15.54 -3.49
CA HIS A 173 -0.01 -16.74 -4.33
C HIS A 173 -0.54 -18.04 -3.65
N THR A 174 -0.70 -18.06 -2.33
CA THR A 174 -1.41 -19.08 -1.56
C THR A 174 -2.53 -18.44 -0.71
N SER A 175 -3.29 -17.53 -1.31
CA SER A 175 -4.30 -16.78 -0.59
C SER A 175 -5.57 -17.57 -0.33
N GLU A 176 -6.04 -17.42 0.91
CA GLU A 176 -7.36 -17.85 1.37
C GLU A 176 -8.48 -16.90 0.96
N LEU A 177 -8.20 -15.95 0.06
CA LEU A 177 -9.19 -15.04 -0.51
C LEU A 177 -10.30 -15.85 -1.19
N ILE A 178 -11.51 -15.72 -0.63
CA ILE A 178 -12.70 -16.41 -1.12
C ILE A 178 -13.34 -15.54 -2.20
N MET A 179 -13.06 -15.84 -3.47
CA MET A 179 -13.51 -15.03 -4.62
C MET A 179 -15.03 -15.08 -4.82
N SER A 180 -15.68 -16.15 -4.37
CA SER A 180 -17.14 -16.27 -4.40
C SER A 180 -17.88 -15.34 -3.46
N ARG A 181 -17.17 -14.60 -2.59
CA ARG A 181 -17.76 -13.59 -1.71
C ARG A 181 -17.88 -12.20 -2.35
N PHE A 182 -17.37 -12.01 -3.58
CA PHE A 182 -17.37 -10.71 -4.25
C PHE A 182 -18.73 -10.40 -4.85
N ALA A 183 -19.55 -9.65 -4.12
CA ALA A 183 -20.90 -9.28 -4.55
C ALA A 183 -20.89 -8.59 -5.93
N GLY A 184 -21.86 -8.94 -6.78
CA GLY A 184 -22.02 -8.35 -8.11
C GLY A 184 -21.06 -8.86 -9.18
N THR A 185 -20.24 -9.89 -8.89
CA THR A 185 -19.39 -10.57 -9.89
C THR A 185 -20.01 -11.88 -10.37
N PRO A 186 -19.67 -12.39 -11.57
CA PRO A 186 -20.14 -13.71 -12.03
C PRO A 186 -19.81 -14.85 -11.04
N MET A 187 -18.67 -14.76 -10.36
CA MET A 187 -18.23 -15.74 -9.37
C MET A 187 -19.00 -15.67 -8.04
N TYR A 188 -19.84 -14.66 -7.80
CA TYR A 188 -20.53 -14.48 -6.53
C TYR A 188 -21.47 -15.65 -6.19
N LYS A 189 -21.16 -16.38 -5.12
CA LYS A 189 -21.95 -17.48 -4.56
C LYS A 189 -21.87 -17.46 -3.03
N PRO A 190 -22.84 -16.88 -2.32
CA PRO A 190 -22.76 -16.70 -0.86
C PRO A 190 -22.82 -18.01 -0.05
N ASN A 191 -23.16 -19.14 -0.67
CA ASN A 191 -23.26 -20.44 -0.01
C ASN A 191 -22.18 -21.43 -0.48
N PHE A 192 -21.16 -20.96 -1.20
CA PHE A 192 -20.09 -21.78 -1.73
C PHE A 192 -18.77 -21.04 -1.59
N ASP A 193 -17.80 -21.62 -0.90
CA ASP A 193 -16.47 -21.03 -0.76
C ASP A 193 -15.56 -21.48 -1.89
N MET A 194 -15.13 -20.53 -2.71
CA MET A 194 -14.18 -20.75 -3.78
C MET A 194 -12.92 -19.92 -3.50
N ARG A 195 -11.86 -20.59 -3.06
CA ARG A 195 -10.57 -19.94 -2.80
C ARG A 195 -9.93 -19.47 -4.10
N SER A 196 -9.07 -18.46 -4.01
CA SER A 196 -8.39 -17.84 -5.16
C SER A 196 -7.73 -18.86 -6.10
N HIS A 197 -7.03 -19.86 -5.54
CA HIS A 197 -6.43 -20.94 -6.31
C HIS A 197 -7.47 -21.80 -7.04
N GLN A 198 -8.58 -22.15 -6.38
CA GLN A 198 -9.65 -22.90 -7.02
C GLN A 198 -10.28 -22.08 -8.14
N ALA A 199 -10.57 -20.80 -7.88
CA ALA A 199 -11.14 -19.90 -8.88
C ALA A 199 -10.26 -19.77 -10.14
N SER A 200 -8.93 -19.84 -10.02
CA SER A 200 -8.03 -19.80 -11.18
C SER A 200 -8.06 -21.05 -12.06
N HIS A 201 -8.48 -22.20 -11.51
CA HIS A 201 -8.66 -23.43 -12.28
C HIS A 201 -10.08 -23.56 -12.83
N TYR A 202 -11.08 -23.29 -11.99
CA TYR A 202 -12.46 -23.67 -12.25
C TYR A 202 -13.32 -22.53 -12.80
N GLY A 203 -12.98 -21.26 -12.50
CA GLY A 203 -13.78 -20.11 -12.91
C GLY A 203 -15.18 -20.08 -12.29
N ASP A 204 -16.18 -19.61 -13.03
CA ASP A 204 -17.57 -19.58 -12.57
C ASP A 204 -18.15 -21.00 -12.47
N PRO A 205 -18.70 -21.41 -11.31
CA PRO A 205 -19.38 -22.69 -11.14
C PRO A 205 -20.55 -22.97 -12.10
N ASN A 206 -21.09 -21.96 -12.77
CA ASN A 206 -22.14 -22.12 -13.78
C ASN A 206 -21.58 -22.20 -15.21
N ASP A 207 -20.27 -22.06 -15.40
CA ASP A 207 -19.65 -22.31 -16.69
C ASP A 207 -19.73 -23.83 -16.96
N PRO A 208 -20.26 -24.28 -18.11
CA PRO A 208 -20.28 -25.69 -18.47
C PRO A 208 -18.90 -26.35 -18.41
N LYS A 209 -17.80 -25.58 -18.55
CA LYS A 209 -16.42 -26.07 -18.40
C LYS A 209 -16.01 -26.36 -16.96
N PHE A 210 -16.75 -25.87 -15.96
CA PHE A 210 -16.44 -26.12 -14.54
C PHE A 210 -16.48 -27.62 -14.20
N ALA A 211 -17.38 -28.37 -14.82
CA ALA A 211 -17.52 -29.81 -14.62
C ALA A 211 -16.32 -30.63 -15.13
N ASP A 212 -15.61 -30.14 -16.16
CA ASP A 212 -14.48 -30.84 -16.77
C ASP A 212 -13.24 -30.89 -15.87
N TYR A 213 -13.17 -30.05 -14.84
CA TYR A 213 -12.03 -29.98 -13.93
C TYR A 213 -12.30 -30.64 -12.56
N ALA A 214 -13.57 -30.93 -12.22
CA ALA A 214 -13.98 -31.46 -10.91
C ALA A 214 -13.99 -33.00 -10.81
N LEU A 215 -13.47 -33.69 -11.84
CA LEU A 215 -13.29 -35.14 -11.95
C LEU A 215 -11.81 -35.51 -11.94
#